data_AF-A0A653TZT3-F1
#
_entry.id   AF-A0A653TZT3-F1
#
_cell.length_a   1.000
_cell.length_b   1.000
_cell.length_c   1.000
_cell.angle_alpha   90.00
_cell.angle_beta   90.00
_cell.angle_gamma   90.00
#
_symmetry.space_group_name_H-M   'P 1'
#
loop_
_entity.id
_entity.type
_entity.pdbx_description
1 polymer ?
#
loop_
_entity_poly.entity_id
_entity_poly.type
_entity_poly.pdbx_seq_one_letter_code
_entity_poly.pdbx_strand_id
1 'polypeptide(L)'
;MVFEGSSAAISHTGKVRSNNQDSGYAGANLFVVADGMGGHAGGDVASSIAIHRLQNLDHAYPSTMDAEASLQAAATTAAGDMIRAVKDRPELAGLGTTLDAIIMVDDYAVIGHIGDSRIYLYRDETLTQITTDHTFVQRLVDSGRITPEEARYHPRRSVLMRVLSDMDADPELDMFVMPTFPGDRWLLCSDGLSGVVDEAHMMKTLRLGMAPGRTADGLLKSALDGGAPDNVTIVIVDVGGQHPVRSGSATIVGAAANPQGVVVPAARPARPSWLHPVRQAANEPTHFEPAADYLEELIEEDHRRAVRRRIGWITGLIVVIALMAAALFGGYAWTQTRYYVGIAPESGNVAIFQGIQQDLGPFPLSHVYEDTGIKVSDLPQFYQSAVEETTSASTLAAARATVESLRTAAGTGKTP
;
A
#
# COMPACT_ATOMS: atom_id res chain seq x y z
N MET A 1 34.92 -22.25 19.51
CA MET A 1 35.46 -21.07 20.23
C MET A 1 34.30 -20.20 20.71
N VAL A 2 34.53 -19.25 21.62
CA VAL A 2 33.52 -18.20 21.90
C VAL A 2 33.65 -17.16 20.79
N PHE A 3 32.53 -16.76 20.21
CA PHE A 3 32.47 -15.68 19.22
C PHE A 3 33.23 -14.44 19.71
N GLU A 4 34.10 -13.90 18.85
CA GLU A 4 34.81 -12.64 19.10
C GLU A 4 34.15 -11.52 18.28
N GLY A 5 33.43 -10.64 18.98
CA GLY A 5 32.71 -9.55 18.33
C GLY A 5 32.01 -8.63 19.32
N SER A 6 31.01 -7.90 18.84
CA SER A 6 30.14 -7.09 19.69
C SER A 6 28.72 -7.09 19.16
N SER A 7 27.75 -6.96 20.05
CA SER A 7 26.34 -6.99 19.68
C SER A 7 25.53 -5.99 20.48
N ALA A 8 24.35 -5.66 19.96
CA ALA A 8 23.34 -4.91 20.69
C ALA A 8 21.95 -5.32 20.22
N ALA A 9 21.00 -5.38 21.15
CA ALA A 9 19.59 -5.56 20.88
C ALA A 9 18.81 -4.34 21.38
N ILE A 10 17.83 -3.89 20.61
CA ILE A 10 16.87 -2.87 21.01
C ILE A 10 15.48 -3.27 20.51
N SER A 11 14.46 -2.93 21.28
CA SER A 11 13.06 -3.14 20.89
C SER A 11 12.20 -1.97 21.35
N HIS A 12 11.25 -1.56 20.53
CA HIS A 12 10.35 -0.44 20.80
C HIS A 12 8.94 -0.76 20.30
N THR A 13 7.92 -0.36 21.06
CA THR A 13 6.49 -0.56 20.73
C THR A 13 6.02 0.12 19.42
N GLY A 14 6.86 0.90 18.75
CA GLY A 14 6.42 1.83 17.71
C GLY A 14 5.55 2.98 18.23
N LYS A 15 4.78 3.61 17.33
CA LYS A 15 3.91 4.78 17.64
C LYS A 15 2.41 4.47 17.62
N VAL A 16 2.01 3.30 17.12
CA VAL A 16 0.60 2.96 16.87
C VAL A 16 0.11 1.81 17.74
N ARG A 17 0.94 0.77 17.94
CA ARG A 17 0.59 -0.39 18.79
C ARG A 17 0.53 0.01 20.27
N SER A 18 -0.31 -0.69 21.03
CA SER A 18 -0.47 -0.45 22.48
C SER A 18 0.51 -1.24 23.35
N ASN A 19 1.04 -2.34 22.83
CA ASN A 19 1.97 -3.25 23.48
C ASN A 19 3.07 -3.65 22.50
N ASN A 20 4.20 -4.08 23.05
CA ASN A 20 5.28 -4.67 22.29
C ASN A 20 5.12 -6.19 22.30
N GLN A 21 4.89 -6.78 21.13
CA GLN A 21 4.75 -8.22 20.93
C GLN A 21 6.03 -8.83 20.36
N ASP A 22 6.98 -8.02 19.90
CA ASP A 22 8.31 -8.49 19.54
C ASP A 22 9.13 -8.88 20.76
N SER A 23 10.06 -9.80 20.57
CA SER A 23 11.14 -10.10 21.50
C SER A 23 12.48 -10.23 20.78
N GLY A 24 13.57 -9.94 21.48
CA GLY A 24 14.92 -10.08 20.92
C GLY A 24 15.92 -10.52 21.96
N TYR A 25 16.98 -11.18 21.49
CA TYR A 25 18.08 -11.69 22.32
C TYR A 25 19.43 -11.40 21.65
N ALA A 26 20.38 -10.85 22.41
CA ALA A 26 21.76 -10.73 22.00
C ALA A 26 22.67 -11.28 23.10
N GLY A 27 23.20 -12.48 22.86
CA GLY A 27 24.08 -13.21 23.77
C GLY A 27 25.54 -13.19 23.33
N ALA A 28 26.28 -14.21 23.78
CA ALA A 28 27.67 -14.40 23.43
C ALA A 28 27.85 -15.07 22.07
N ASN A 29 27.07 -16.10 21.75
CA ASN A 29 27.12 -16.86 20.50
C ASN A 29 25.76 -16.87 19.79
N LEU A 30 24.67 -16.54 20.48
CA LEU A 30 23.31 -16.54 19.94
C LEU A 30 22.72 -15.13 19.81
N PHE A 31 22.06 -14.88 18.67
CA PHE A 31 21.35 -13.65 18.37
C PHE A 31 19.99 -13.98 17.77
N VAL A 32 18.91 -13.39 18.29
CA VAL A 32 17.53 -13.76 17.89
C VAL A 32 16.63 -12.53 17.79
N VAL A 33 15.75 -12.53 16.80
CA VAL A 33 14.57 -11.69 16.72
C VAL A 33 13.34 -12.58 16.54
N ALA A 34 12.26 -12.28 17.27
CA ALA A 34 10.98 -12.96 17.16
C ALA A 34 9.86 -11.91 17.20
N ASP A 35 9.13 -11.76 16.10
CA ASP A 35 7.97 -10.87 15.99
C ASP A 35 6.71 -11.66 16.36
N GLY A 36 6.04 -11.23 17.43
CA GLY A 36 4.92 -11.96 18.02
C GLY A 36 3.59 -11.55 17.42
N MET A 37 2.83 -12.53 16.95
CA MET A 37 1.50 -12.36 16.38
C MET A 37 0.45 -13.21 17.09
N GLY A 38 -0.81 -12.80 16.97
CA GLY A 38 -1.94 -13.44 17.62
C GLY A 38 -2.89 -12.40 18.19
N GLY A 39 -4.10 -12.84 18.56
CA GLY A 39 -5.17 -12.00 19.10
C GLY A 39 -4.84 -11.39 20.47
N HIS A 40 -5.80 -11.39 21.40
CA HIS A 40 -5.62 -10.75 22.71
C HIS A 40 -4.38 -11.31 23.45
N ALA A 41 -3.29 -10.54 23.49
CA ALA A 41 -2.02 -10.88 24.14
C ALA A 41 -1.43 -12.26 23.74
N GLY A 42 -1.69 -12.72 22.50
CA GLY A 42 -1.10 -13.97 21.99
C GLY A 42 0.35 -13.78 21.54
N GLY A 43 0.62 -12.68 20.83
CA GLY A 43 1.93 -12.44 20.22
C GLY A 43 3.07 -12.23 21.21
N ASP A 44 2.86 -11.46 22.27
CA ASP A 44 3.86 -11.23 23.33
C ASP A 44 4.17 -12.53 24.10
N VAL A 45 3.19 -13.41 24.28
CA VAL A 45 3.42 -14.75 24.84
C VAL A 45 4.22 -15.63 23.87
N ALA A 46 3.87 -15.62 22.58
CA ALA A 46 4.53 -16.42 21.56
C ALA A 46 6.02 -16.08 21.42
N SER A 47 6.34 -14.81 21.17
CA SER A 47 7.73 -14.36 21.01
C SER A 47 8.53 -14.57 22.29
N SER A 48 7.90 -14.41 23.45
CA SER A 48 8.54 -14.69 24.75
C SER A 48 8.88 -16.17 24.92
N ILE A 49 7.96 -17.09 24.56
CA ILE A 49 8.23 -18.54 24.62
C ILE A 49 9.41 -18.89 23.72
N ALA A 50 9.45 -18.35 22.48
CA ALA A 50 10.54 -18.58 21.55
C ALA A 50 11.89 -18.14 22.14
N ILE A 51 12.01 -16.87 22.58
CA ILE A 51 13.26 -16.36 23.18
C ILE A 51 13.66 -17.16 24.44
N HIS A 52 12.72 -17.51 25.32
CA HIS A 52 13.02 -18.28 26.53
C HIS A 52 13.55 -19.68 26.25
N ARG A 53 13.17 -20.29 25.12
CA ARG A 53 13.71 -21.58 24.67
C ARG A 53 15.06 -21.42 24.01
N LEU A 54 15.17 -20.47 23.09
CA LEU A 54 16.39 -20.28 22.31
C LEU A 54 17.55 -19.75 23.16
N GLN A 55 17.34 -18.94 24.20
CA GLN A 55 18.44 -18.42 25.04
C GLN A 55 19.33 -19.54 25.65
N ASN A 56 18.81 -20.76 25.79
CA ASN A 56 19.59 -21.90 26.27
C ASN A 56 20.64 -22.39 25.26
N LEU A 57 20.55 -21.95 24.01
CA LEU A 57 21.51 -22.24 22.94
C LEU A 57 22.70 -21.25 22.96
N ASP A 58 22.73 -20.28 23.88
CA ASP A 58 23.83 -19.31 23.98
C ASP A 58 25.10 -19.90 24.61
N HIS A 59 25.67 -20.89 23.94
CA HIS A 59 26.91 -21.56 24.33
C HIS A 59 27.72 -21.96 23.10
N ALA A 60 28.98 -22.35 23.31
CA ALA A 60 29.81 -22.84 22.23
C ALA A 60 29.32 -24.21 21.72
N TYR A 61 29.34 -24.41 20.41
CA TYR A 61 29.04 -25.68 19.76
C TYR A 61 30.32 -26.32 19.21
N PRO A 62 30.39 -27.67 19.15
CA PRO A 62 31.53 -28.38 18.58
C PRO A 62 31.51 -28.43 17.04
N SER A 63 30.34 -28.28 16.41
CA SER A 63 30.19 -28.21 14.96
C SER A 63 28.96 -27.40 14.55
N THR A 64 28.92 -26.94 13.28
CA THR A 64 27.75 -26.26 12.72
C THR A 64 26.52 -27.17 12.69
N MET A 65 26.71 -28.46 12.40
CA MET A 65 25.64 -29.45 12.36
C MET A 65 24.97 -29.65 13.73
N ASP A 66 25.75 -29.61 14.81
CA ASP A 66 25.20 -29.70 16.17
C ASP A 66 24.39 -28.44 16.54
N ALA A 67 24.83 -27.26 16.08
CA ALA A 67 24.11 -26.02 16.25
C ALA A 67 22.80 -26.01 15.43
N GLU A 68 22.83 -26.45 14.16
CA GLU A 68 21.63 -26.58 13.32
C GLU A 68 20.59 -27.51 13.95
N ALA A 69 21.01 -28.70 14.38
CA ALA A 69 20.13 -29.67 15.03
C ALA A 69 19.54 -29.11 16.34
N SER A 70 20.35 -28.39 17.13
CA SER A 70 19.90 -27.80 18.38
C SER A 70 18.92 -26.63 18.16
N LEU A 71 19.14 -25.82 17.12
CA LEU A 71 18.24 -24.73 16.76
C LEU A 71 16.88 -25.26 16.29
N GLN A 72 16.87 -26.25 15.39
CA GLN A 72 15.65 -26.92 14.96
C GLN A 72 14.91 -27.56 16.14
N ALA A 73 15.61 -28.30 17.01
CA ALA A 73 15.00 -28.92 18.19
C ALA A 73 14.43 -27.88 19.18
N ALA A 74 15.08 -26.72 19.33
CA ALA A 74 14.58 -25.64 20.18
C ALA A 74 13.32 -24.99 19.59
N ALA A 75 13.23 -24.82 18.27
CA ALA A 75 12.04 -24.34 17.59
C ALA A 75 10.87 -25.33 17.74
N THR A 76 11.08 -26.62 17.48
CA THR A 76 10.09 -27.68 17.72
C THR A 76 9.62 -27.69 19.18
N THR A 77 10.55 -27.53 20.14
CA THR A 77 10.19 -27.44 21.57
C THR A 77 9.35 -26.19 21.87
N ALA A 78 9.71 -25.04 21.30
CA ALA A 78 8.97 -23.80 21.47
C ALA A 78 7.54 -23.91 20.91
N ALA A 79 7.35 -24.50 19.73
CA ALA A 79 6.02 -24.82 19.19
C ALA A 79 5.22 -25.72 20.15
N GLY A 80 5.84 -26.78 20.67
CA GLY A 80 5.22 -27.66 21.67
C GLY A 80 4.77 -26.93 22.93
N ASP A 81 5.51 -25.91 23.37
CA ASP A 81 5.13 -25.09 24.52
C ASP A 81 4.05 -24.06 24.19
N MET A 82 3.99 -23.54 22.96
CA MET A 82 2.87 -22.73 22.47
C MET A 82 1.57 -23.53 22.47
N ILE A 83 1.60 -24.75 21.92
CA ILE A 83 0.47 -25.70 21.95
C ILE A 83 0.01 -25.96 23.39
N ARG A 84 0.95 -26.19 24.31
CA ARG A 84 0.63 -26.38 25.73
C ARG A 84 0.04 -25.11 26.34
N ALA A 85 0.58 -23.94 26.04
CA ALA A 85 0.07 -22.67 26.54
C ALA A 85 -1.38 -22.42 26.11
N VAL A 86 -1.73 -22.73 24.86
CA VAL A 86 -3.11 -22.64 24.34
C VAL A 86 -4.03 -23.67 24.99
N LYS A 87 -3.53 -24.89 25.23
CA LYS A 87 -4.30 -25.92 25.96
C LYS A 87 -4.66 -25.47 27.38
N ASP A 88 -3.73 -24.79 28.06
CA ASP A 88 -3.95 -24.28 29.42
C ASP A 88 -4.77 -22.98 29.43
N ARG A 89 -4.63 -22.15 28.39
CA ARG A 89 -5.28 -20.85 28.22
C ARG A 89 -5.86 -20.73 26.80
N PRO A 90 -7.08 -21.24 26.55
CA PRO A 90 -7.70 -21.26 25.22
C PRO A 90 -7.86 -19.87 24.58
N GLU A 91 -7.87 -18.80 25.38
CA GLU A 91 -7.88 -17.42 24.90
C GLU A 91 -6.64 -17.02 24.09
N LEU A 92 -5.55 -17.80 24.17
CA LEU A 92 -4.34 -17.60 23.39
C LEU A 92 -4.35 -18.29 22.02
N ALA A 93 -5.44 -18.97 21.65
CA ALA A 93 -5.51 -19.72 20.39
C ALA A 93 -5.12 -18.89 19.16
N GLY A 94 -4.33 -19.47 18.27
CA GLY A 94 -3.79 -18.79 17.09
C GLY A 94 -2.62 -17.85 17.41
N LEU A 95 -1.90 -18.09 18.51
CA LEU A 95 -0.65 -17.40 18.80
C LEU A 95 0.47 -17.95 17.91
N GLY A 96 1.33 -17.06 17.47
CA GLY A 96 2.52 -17.44 16.72
C GLY A 96 3.57 -16.35 16.76
N THR A 97 4.74 -16.65 16.23
CA THR A 97 5.82 -15.68 16.13
C THR A 97 6.70 -16.02 14.94
N THR A 98 7.31 -15.00 14.34
CA THR A 98 8.46 -15.21 13.46
C THR A 98 9.66 -15.66 14.29
N LEU A 99 10.68 -16.20 13.64
CA LEU A 99 11.94 -16.53 14.29
C LEU A 99 13.08 -16.34 13.30
N ASP A 100 13.97 -15.42 13.62
CA ASP A 100 15.28 -15.26 12.99
C ASP A 100 16.36 -15.45 14.03
N ALA A 101 17.24 -16.41 13.81
CA ALA A 101 18.32 -16.72 14.73
C ALA A 101 19.66 -16.86 14.00
N ILE A 102 20.72 -16.39 14.64
CA ILE A 102 22.11 -16.67 14.26
C ILE A 102 22.83 -17.28 15.46
N ILE A 103 23.44 -18.44 15.26
CA ILE A 103 24.40 -19.07 16.18
C ILE A 103 25.78 -18.99 15.54
N MET A 104 26.73 -18.37 16.23
CA MET A 104 28.12 -18.30 15.79
C MET A 104 28.89 -19.55 16.24
N VAL A 105 29.45 -20.28 15.27
CA VAL A 105 30.25 -21.49 15.49
C VAL A 105 31.59 -21.32 14.78
N ASP A 106 32.63 -21.00 15.55
CA ASP A 106 33.95 -20.64 15.03
C ASP A 106 33.84 -19.52 13.98
N ASP A 107 34.23 -19.78 12.72
CA ASP A 107 34.18 -18.82 11.60
C ASP A 107 32.89 -18.96 10.76
N TYR A 108 31.82 -19.54 11.32
CA TYR A 108 30.54 -19.74 10.63
C TYR A 108 29.36 -19.16 11.40
N ALA A 109 28.43 -18.57 10.66
CA ALA A 109 27.09 -18.22 11.13
C ALA A 109 26.12 -19.34 10.72
N VAL A 110 25.51 -19.99 11.71
CA VAL A 110 24.40 -20.92 11.54
C VAL A 110 23.11 -20.14 11.70
N ILE A 111 22.31 -20.09 10.65
CA ILE A 111 21.13 -19.24 10.54
C ILE A 111 19.89 -20.14 10.50
N GLY A 112 18.87 -19.79 11.28
CA GLY A 112 17.53 -20.39 11.17
C GLY A 112 16.47 -19.31 11.02
N HIS A 113 15.57 -19.49 10.06
CA HIS A 113 14.56 -18.51 9.69
C HIS A 113 13.17 -19.13 9.50
N ILE A 114 12.15 -18.49 10.05
CA ILE A 114 10.75 -18.70 9.69
C ILE A 114 9.94 -17.42 9.92
N GLY A 115 9.34 -16.87 8.86
CA GLY A 115 8.46 -15.70 8.95
C GLY A 115 8.86 -14.61 7.98
N ASP A 116 8.58 -13.34 8.30
CA ASP A 116 8.92 -12.17 7.47
C ASP A 116 9.82 -11.16 8.19
N SER A 117 10.28 -11.51 9.39
CA SER A 117 11.47 -10.90 9.97
C SER A 117 12.68 -11.25 9.11
N ARG A 118 13.74 -10.44 9.19
CA ARG A 118 14.82 -10.47 8.19
C ARG A 118 16.20 -10.47 8.80
N ILE A 119 17.10 -11.20 8.15
CA ILE A 119 18.53 -11.20 8.42
C ILE A 119 19.25 -10.62 7.21
N TYR A 120 20.08 -9.61 7.47
CA TYR A 120 20.93 -8.95 6.50
C TYR A 120 22.40 -9.13 6.87
N LEU A 121 23.25 -9.28 5.86
CA LEU A 121 24.70 -9.21 5.97
C LEU A 121 25.19 -7.94 5.28
N TYR A 122 25.90 -7.09 6.02
CA TYR A 122 26.68 -5.99 5.49
C TYR A 122 28.15 -6.40 5.40
N ARG A 123 28.66 -6.50 4.17
CA ARG A 123 30.04 -6.87 3.83
C ARG A 123 30.47 -6.10 2.60
N ASP A 124 31.71 -5.61 2.58
CA ASP A 124 32.32 -4.92 1.43
C ASP A 124 31.42 -3.81 0.84
N GLU A 125 30.92 -2.93 1.71
CA GLU A 125 30.03 -1.80 1.35
C GLU A 125 28.66 -2.19 0.75
N THR A 126 28.30 -3.47 0.80
CA THR A 126 27.05 -4.00 0.26
C THR A 126 26.19 -4.58 1.37
N LEU A 127 24.90 -4.25 1.36
CA LEU A 127 23.89 -4.86 2.21
C LEU A 127 23.14 -5.93 1.42
N THR A 128 23.14 -7.16 1.91
CA THR A 128 22.46 -8.29 1.26
C THR A 128 21.46 -8.90 2.22
N GLN A 129 20.19 -9.03 1.81
CA GLN A 129 19.21 -9.82 2.54
C GLN A 129 19.53 -11.31 2.36
N ILE A 130 19.63 -12.03 3.47
CA ILE A 130 20.02 -13.44 3.50
C ILE A 130 18.79 -14.35 3.57
N THR A 131 17.77 -13.93 4.32
CA THR A 131 16.51 -14.66 4.45
C THR A 131 15.52 -14.28 3.36
N THR A 132 14.61 -15.19 3.03
CA THR A 132 13.52 -14.94 2.08
C THR A 132 12.20 -14.96 2.84
N ASP A 133 11.47 -13.86 2.84
CA ASP A 133 10.24 -13.72 3.62
C ASP A 133 9.22 -14.82 3.31
N HIS A 134 8.70 -15.50 4.33
CA HIS A 134 7.60 -16.45 4.21
C HIS A 134 6.24 -15.76 4.12
N THR A 135 6.08 -14.82 3.19
CA THR A 135 4.84 -14.07 2.97
C THR A 135 4.10 -14.50 1.70
N PHE A 136 2.81 -14.18 1.65
CA PHE A 136 1.98 -14.42 0.47
C PHE A 136 2.54 -13.72 -0.77
N VAL A 137 2.99 -12.47 -0.61
CA VAL A 137 3.54 -11.68 -1.71
C VAL A 137 4.87 -12.21 -2.19
N GLN A 138 5.72 -12.75 -1.30
CA GLN A 138 6.96 -13.38 -1.71
C GLN A 138 6.68 -14.61 -2.59
N ARG A 139 5.70 -15.46 -2.25
CA ARG A 139 5.30 -16.57 -3.14
C ARG A 139 4.80 -16.09 -4.50
N LEU A 140 4.13 -14.94 -4.58
CA LEU A 140 3.72 -14.35 -5.85
C LEU A 140 4.91 -13.86 -6.67
N VAL A 141 5.93 -13.30 -6.02
CA VAL A 141 7.19 -12.89 -6.66
C VAL A 141 7.94 -14.13 -7.17
N ASP A 142 8.12 -15.15 -6.34
CA ASP A 142 8.85 -16.38 -6.69
C ASP A 142 8.20 -17.14 -7.86
N SER A 143 6.87 -17.07 -7.95
CA SER A 143 6.10 -17.66 -9.06
C SER A 143 5.98 -16.75 -10.29
N GLY A 144 6.61 -15.57 -10.29
CA GLY A 144 6.62 -14.61 -11.40
C GLY A 144 5.28 -13.93 -11.67
N ARG A 145 4.36 -13.95 -10.70
CA ARG A 145 3.00 -13.38 -10.83
C ARG A 145 2.97 -11.88 -10.58
N ILE A 146 3.87 -11.39 -9.73
CA ILE A 146 4.09 -9.96 -9.48
C ILE A 146 5.59 -9.68 -9.42
N THR A 147 5.95 -8.43 -9.62
CA THR A 147 7.33 -7.94 -9.44
C THR A 147 7.63 -7.64 -7.96
N PRO A 148 8.91 -7.63 -7.54
CA PRO A 148 9.30 -7.20 -6.20
C PRO A 148 8.81 -5.79 -5.85
N GLU A 149 8.76 -4.89 -6.83
CA GLU A 149 8.26 -3.52 -6.67
C GLU A 149 6.75 -3.49 -6.37
N GLU A 150 5.98 -4.34 -7.05
CA GLU A 150 4.53 -4.48 -6.80
C GLU A 150 4.23 -5.10 -5.44
N ALA A 151 5.04 -6.08 -5.01
CA ALA A 151 4.90 -6.73 -3.70
C ALA A 151 4.93 -5.72 -2.54
N ARG A 152 5.77 -4.69 -2.63
CA ARG A 152 5.93 -3.66 -1.59
C ARG A 152 4.64 -2.88 -1.28
N TYR A 153 3.79 -2.69 -2.29
CA TYR A 153 2.53 -1.93 -2.14
C TYR A 153 1.29 -2.82 -2.14
N HIS A 154 1.47 -4.15 -2.17
CA HIS A 154 0.38 -5.08 -2.23
C HIS A 154 -0.48 -5.02 -0.94
N PRO A 155 -1.82 -5.06 -1.03
CA PRO A 155 -2.71 -4.98 0.14
C PRO A 155 -2.49 -6.09 1.17
N ARG A 156 -1.97 -7.24 0.73
CA ARG A 156 -1.72 -8.44 1.54
C ARG A 156 -0.23 -8.73 1.75
N ARG A 157 0.61 -7.70 1.75
CA ARG A 157 2.07 -7.86 1.91
C ARG A 157 2.48 -8.48 3.25
N SER A 158 1.73 -8.20 4.31
CA SER A 158 1.98 -8.72 5.67
C SER A 158 1.25 -10.05 5.95
N VAL A 159 0.71 -10.73 4.93
CA VAL A 159 0.07 -12.03 5.14
C VAL A 159 1.17 -13.09 5.18
N LEU A 160 1.41 -13.61 6.38
CA LEU A 160 2.37 -14.67 6.66
C LEU A 160 1.85 -16.04 6.21
N MET A 161 2.78 -16.85 5.69
CA MET A 161 2.51 -18.19 5.16
C MET A 161 3.17 -19.30 5.97
N ARG A 162 4.24 -19.00 6.73
CA ARG A 162 4.91 -19.91 7.65
C ARG A 162 5.35 -19.13 8.88
N VAL A 163 5.01 -19.62 10.05
CA VAL A 163 5.34 -19.03 11.36
C VAL A 163 5.51 -20.14 12.37
N LEU A 164 6.27 -19.86 13.44
CA LEU A 164 6.30 -20.73 14.60
C LEU A 164 4.99 -20.52 15.39
N SER A 165 4.14 -21.54 15.54
CA SER A 165 2.78 -21.34 16.07
C SER A 165 2.26 -22.51 16.92
N ASP A 166 1.07 -22.33 17.49
CA ASP A 166 0.30 -23.37 18.21
C ASP A 166 -0.39 -24.40 17.29
N MET A 167 -0.27 -24.26 15.97
CA MET A 167 -0.97 -25.11 15.00
C MET A 167 -0.08 -26.20 14.40
N ASP A 168 1.24 -25.98 14.41
CA ASP A 168 2.22 -26.89 13.85
C ASP A 168 3.22 -27.31 14.94
N ALA A 169 3.25 -28.61 15.26
CA ALA A 169 4.12 -29.16 16.28
C ALA A 169 5.55 -29.44 15.79
N ASP A 170 5.78 -29.44 14.48
CA ASP A 170 7.09 -29.73 13.89
C ASP A 170 7.44 -28.70 12.79
N PRO A 171 7.63 -27.43 13.17
CA PRO A 171 7.89 -26.35 12.24
C PRO A 171 9.24 -26.56 11.55
N GLU A 172 9.27 -26.58 10.22
CA GLU A 172 10.52 -26.62 9.45
C GLU A 172 11.13 -25.21 9.37
N LEU A 173 12.35 -25.03 9.87
CA LEU A 173 13.12 -23.80 9.68
C LEU A 173 13.87 -23.84 8.35
N ASP A 174 13.98 -22.68 7.70
CA ASP A 174 14.93 -22.50 6.62
C ASP A 174 16.32 -22.28 7.24
N MET A 175 17.24 -23.22 7.00
CA MET A 175 18.55 -23.28 7.64
C MET A 175 19.67 -22.94 6.65
N PHE A 176 20.60 -22.09 7.06
CA PHE A 176 21.75 -21.70 6.26
C PHE A 176 23.02 -21.73 7.10
N VAL A 177 24.12 -22.18 6.51
CA VAL A 177 25.45 -22.09 7.12
C VAL A 177 26.33 -21.24 6.23
N MET A 178 26.83 -20.13 6.76
CA MET A 178 27.61 -19.16 6.00
C MET A 178 28.94 -18.86 6.68
N PRO A 179 30.05 -18.77 5.93
CA PRO A 179 31.31 -18.30 6.50
C PRO A 179 31.21 -16.83 6.89
N THR A 180 31.74 -16.50 8.05
CA THR A 180 31.87 -15.13 8.54
C THR A 180 33.33 -14.71 8.65
N PHE A 181 33.59 -13.44 8.40
CA PHE A 181 34.92 -12.85 8.40
C PHE A 181 34.95 -11.62 9.32
N PRO A 182 36.09 -11.32 9.94
CA PRO A 182 36.25 -10.08 10.68
C PRO A 182 35.89 -8.85 9.84
N GLY A 183 35.02 -7.99 10.36
CA GLY A 183 34.46 -6.83 9.67
C GLY A 183 33.03 -7.03 9.18
N ASP A 184 32.51 -8.27 9.16
CA ASP A 184 31.10 -8.51 8.86
C ASP A 184 30.20 -7.88 9.90
N ARG A 185 29.08 -7.33 9.43
CA ARG A 185 28.00 -6.84 10.29
C ARG A 185 26.68 -7.50 9.91
N TRP A 186 26.11 -8.24 10.84
CA TRP A 186 24.77 -8.82 10.70
C TRP A 186 23.73 -7.89 11.32
N LEU A 187 22.59 -7.78 10.66
CA LEU A 187 21.40 -7.07 11.12
C LEU A 187 20.24 -8.06 11.11
N LEU A 188 19.67 -8.35 12.27
CA LEU A 188 18.38 -9.03 12.38
C LEU A 188 17.33 -7.97 12.73
N CYS A 189 16.16 -8.01 12.09
CA CYS A 189 15.09 -7.07 12.41
C CYS A 189 13.68 -7.64 12.16
N SER A 190 12.70 -7.16 12.94
CA SER A 190 11.28 -7.38 12.67
C SER A 190 10.80 -6.55 11.47
N ASP A 191 9.60 -6.85 10.98
CA ASP A 191 9.01 -6.16 9.83
C ASP A 191 8.76 -4.66 10.12
N GLY A 192 8.67 -4.26 11.38
CA GLY A 192 8.53 -2.87 11.77
C GLY A 192 9.74 -2.00 11.43
N LEU A 193 10.92 -2.58 11.19
CA LEU A 193 12.04 -1.87 10.57
C LEU A 193 11.92 -1.89 9.04
N SER A 194 11.91 -3.08 8.43
CA SER A 194 11.99 -3.27 6.97
C SER A 194 10.77 -2.77 6.21
N GLY A 195 9.61 -2.70 6.87
CA GLY A 195 8.36 -2.17 6.34
C GLY A 195 8.35 -0.66 6.16
N VAL A 196 9.21 0.09 6.86
CA VAL A 196 9.25 1.57 6.81
C VAL A 196 10.61 2.17 6.45
N VAL A 197 11.71 1.48 6.72
CA VAL A 197 13.07 1.89 6.35
C VAL A 197 13.51 1.05 5.16
N ASP A 198 13.85 1.70 4.03
CA ASP A 198 14.38 0.98 2.88
C ASP A 198 15.85 0.55 3.06
N GLU A 199 16.28 -0.41 2.26
CA GLU A 199 17.63 -0.97 2.31
C GLU A 199 18.72 0.08 2.05
N ALA A 200 18.46 1.10 1.24
CA ALA A 200 19.41 2.17 0.97
C ALA A 200 19.70 3.00 2.25
N HIS A 201 18.66 3.29 3.05
CA HIS A 201 18.80 3.96 4.34
C HIS A 201 19.43 3.04 5.39
N MET A 202 19.10 1.74 5.40
CA MET A 202 19.75 0.76 6.27
C MET A 202 21.25 0.69 5.99
N MET A 203 21.62 0.47 4.73
CA MET A 203 23.02 0.41 4.27
C MET A 203 23.77 1.69 4.62
N LYS A 204 23.17 2.87 4.39
CA LYS A 204 23.79 4.15 4.76
C LYS A 204 24.11 4.22 6.25
N THR A 205 23.23 3.71 7.11
CA THR A 205 23.40 3.70 8.57
C THR A 205 24.48 2.71 8.99
N LEU A 206 24.47 1.50 8.43
CA LEU A 206 25.45 0.45 8.71
C LEU A 206 26.87 0.88 8.32
N ARG A 207 27.01 1.54 7.16
CA ARG A 207 28.28 2.08 6.63
C ARG A 207 28.96 3.10 7.54
N LEU A 208 28.24 3.75 8.45
CA LEU A 208 28.85 4.73 9.37
C LEU A 208 29.85 4.07 10.35
N GLY A 209 29.85 2.74 10.48
CA GLY A 209 30.83 2.02 11.30
C GLY A 209 30.72 2.32 12.79
N MET A 210 29.57 2.83 13.25
CA MET A 210 29.33 3.09 14.67
C MET A 210 29.19 1.77 15.45
N ALA A 211 29.43 1.82 16.76
CA ALA A 211 29.21 0.67 17.65
C ALA A 211 27.76 0.12 17.53
N PRO A 212 27.54 -1.20 17.73
CA PRO A 212 26.25 -1.86 17.50
C PRO A 212 25.05 -1.12 18.10
N GLY A 213 25.14 -0.69 19.36
CA GLY A 213 24.05 0.03 20.04
C GLY A 213 23.70 1.37 19.38
N ARG A 214 24.71 2.13 18.92
CA ARG A 214 24.49 3.41 18.21
C ARG A 214 23.93 3.21 16.80
N THR A 215 24.35 2.14 16.14
CA THR A 215 23.79 1.73 14.84
C THR A 215 22.31 1.35 15.01
N ALA A 216 22.00 0.53 16.01
CA ALA A 216 20.62 0.14 16.34
C ALA A 216 19.74 1.36 16.70
N ASP A 217 20.24 2.29 17.52
CA ASP A 217 19.56 3.57 17.82
C ASP A 217 19.25 4.37 16.54
N GLY A 218 20.20 4.45 15.61
CA GLY A 218 20.04 5.17 14.35
C GLY A 218 18.96 4.56 13.45
N LEU A 219 18.94 3.22 13.36
CA LEU A 219 17.91 2.49 12.60
C LEU A 219 16.54 2.62 13.27
N LEU A 220 16.46 2.47 14.60
CA LEU A 220 15.21 2.67 15.34
C LEU A 220 14.68 4.10 15.15
N LYS A 221 15.55 5.10 15.24
CA LYS A 221 15.17 6.49 14.98
C LYS A 221 14.61 6.65 13.57
N SER A 222 15.24 6.02 12.57
CA SER A 222 14.76 6.07 11.18
C SER A 222 13.38 5.43 11.03
N ALA A 223 13.12 4.32 11.72
CA ALA A 223 11.80 3.69 11.75
C ALA A 223 10.75 4.59 12.42
N LEU A 224 11.09 5.20 13.56
CA LEU A 224 10.23 6.14 14.27
C LEU A 224 9.94 7.38 13.42
N ASP A 225 10.94 7.95 12.75
CA ASP A 225 10.78 9.09 11.85
C ASP A 225 9.90 8.72 10.64
N GLY A 226 9.98 7.48 10.16
CA GLY A 226 9.07 6.87 9.17
C GLY A 226 7.66 6.55 9.70
N GLY A 227 7.37 6.83 10.97
CA GLY A 227 6.07 6.68 11.59
C GLY A 227 5.91 5.45 12.48
N ALA A 228 6.76 4.43 12.34
CA ALA A 228 6.74 3.16 13.10
C ALA A 228 5.31 2.67 13.43
N PRO A 229 4.55 2.23 12.40
CA PRO A 229 3.19 1.73 12.61
C PRO A 229 3.16 0.39 13.37
N ASP A 230 4.30 -0.31 13.46
CA ASP A 230 4.43 -1.56 14.20
C ASP A 230 5.53 -1.52 15.26
N ASN A 231 5.61 -2.61 16.03
CA ASN A 231 6.74 -2.89 16.92
C ASN A 231 8.04 -3.01 16.11
N VAL A 232 9.14 -2.51 16.66
CA VAL A 232 10.43 -2.45 15.97
C VAL A 232 11.48 -3.09 16.86
N THR A 233 12.05 -4.20 16.41
CA THR A 233 13.11 -4.92 17.10
C THR A 233 14.31 -5.10 16.18
N ILE A 234 15.48 -4.83 16.71
CA ILE A 234 16.73 -4.77 15.94
C ILE A 234 17.83 -5.42 16.78
N VAL A 235 18.56 -6.35 16.17
CA VAL A 235 19.80 -6.92 16.71
C VAL A 235 20.93 -6.67 15.71
N ILE A 236 21.99 -6.01 16.17
CA ILE A 236 23.22 -5.79 15.40
C ILE A 236 24.31 -6.70 15.96
N VAL A 237 25.05 -7.37 15.09
CA VAL A 237 26.17 -8.25 15.44
C VAL A 237 27.36 -7.92 14.56
N ASP A 238 28.45 -7.45 15.16
CA ASP A 238 29.72 -7.20 14.50
C ASP A 238 30.65 -8.39 14.73
N VAL A 239 31.11 -9.03 13.66
CA VAL A 239 32.09 -10.12 13.72
C VAL A 239 33.49 -9.55 13.69
N GLY A 240 34.31 -9.91 14.67
CA GLY A 240 35.59 -9.25 14.89
C GLY A 240 35.43 -7.73 15.15
N GLY A 241 36.55 -6.99 15.05
CA GLY A 241 36.52 -5.53 15.01
C GLY A 241 37.13 -4.78 16.20
N GLN A 242 37.07 -3.45 16.12
CA GLN A 242 37.77 -2.47 16.99
C GLN A 242 37.07 -2.16 18.33
N HIS A 243 35.83 -2.65 18.50
CA HIS A 243 35.04 -2.50 19.72
C HIS A 243 34.68 -3.87 20.31
N PRO A 244 35.65 -4.78 20.54
CA PRO A 244 35.35 -6.08 21.11
C PRO A 244 34.79 -5.85 22.52
N VAL A 245 33.49 -6.04 22.68
CA VAL A 245 32.89 -6.16 23.99
C VAL A 245 33.00 -7.64 24.29
N ARG A 246 33.96 -8.02 25.16
CA ARG A 246 33.90 -9.34 25.79
C ARG A 246 32.50 -9.46 26.39
N SER A 247 31.71 -10.41 25.89
CA SER A 247 30.28 -10.59 26.19
C SER A 247 29.93 -10.06 27.58
N GLY A 248 29.33 -8.87 27.61
CA GLY A 248 28.52 -8.46 28.75
C GLY A 248 27.34 -9.41 28.86
N SER A 249 26.69 -9.45 30.02
CA SER A 249 25.46 -10.23 30.25
C SER A 249 24.53 -10.15 29.04
N ALA A 250 24.04 -11.29 28.57
CA ALA A 250 23.10 -11.35 27.46
C ALA A 250 21.97 -10.32 27.61
N THR A 251 21.63 -9.65 26.51
CA THR A 251 20.59 -8.62 26.49
C THR A 251 19.31 -9.22 25.93
N ILE A 252 18.25 -9.18 26.73
CA ILE A 252 16.89 -9.54 26.32
C ILE A 252 16.08 -8.26 26.18
N VAL A 253 15.36 -8.10 25.07
CA VAL A 253 14.53 -6.93 24.77
C VAL A 253 13.11 -7.35 24.36
N GLY A 254 12.18 -6.38 24.36
CA GLY A 254 10.80 -6.61 23.96
C GLY A 254 9.97 -7.31 25.04
N ALA A 255 8.97 -8.11 24.64
CA ALA A 255 8.08 -8.81 25.55
C ALA A 255 8.83 -9.77 26.49
N ALA A 256 9.85 -10.48 25.97
CA ALA A 256 10.67 -11.41 26.73
C ALA A 256 11.49 -10.75 27.86
N ALA A 257 11.74 -9.43 27.80
CA ALA A 257 12.53 -8.73 28.80
C ALA A 257 11.81 -8.58 30.16
N ASN A 258 10.49 -8.85 30.21
CA ASN A 258 9.70 -8.73 31.42
C ASN A 258 9.24 -10.13 31.91
N PRO A 259 10.04 -10.82 32.77
CA PRO A 259 9.79 -12.21 33.17
C PRO A 259 8.57 -12.38 34.11
N GLN A 260 7.96 -11.29 34.60
CA GLN A 260 6.70 -11.36 35.32
C GLN A 260 5.58 -11.53 34.30
N GLY A 261 5.30 -12.80 33.98
CA GLY A 261 4.36 -13.29 32.96
C GLY A 261 3.28 -12.30 32.53
N VAL A 262 3.18 -12.13 31.21
CA VAL A 262 2.17 -11.36 30.48
C VAL A 262 0.86 -11.28 31.27
N VAL A 263 0.61 -10.13 31.90
CA VAL A 263 -0.69 -9.82 32.47
C VAL A 263 -1.60 -9.54 31.29
N VAL A 264 -2.31 -10.56 30.82
CA VAL A 264 -3.38 -10.41 29.82
C VAL A 264 -4.43 -9.49 30.43
N PRO A 265 -4.55 -8.22 30.00
CA PRO A 265 -5.56 -7.35 30.55
C PRO A 265 -6.93 -7.87 30.10
N ALA A 266 -7.87 -7.99 31.03
CA ALA A 266 -9.26 -8.32 30.69
C ALA A 266 -9.78 -7.34 29.63
N ALA A 267 -10.38 -7.88 28.56
CA ALA A 267 -10.89 -7.10 27.44
C ALA A 267 -11.77 -5.94 27.95
N ARG A 268 -11.36 -4.69 27.69
CA ARG A 268 -12.24 -3.55 27.96
C ARG A 268 -13.41 -3.61 26.97
N PRO A 269 -14.67 -3.53 27.43
CA PRO A 269 -15.80 -3.45 26.52
C PRO A 269 -15.62 -2.21 25.65
N ALA A 270 -15.57 -2.42 24.33
CA ALA A 270 -15.49 -1.34 23.37
C ALA A 270 -16.70 -0.42 23.56
N ARG A 271 -16.44 0.85 23.92
CA ARG A 271 -17.49 1.87 23.88
C ARG A 271 -17.80 2.13 22.40
N PRO A 272 -19.07 2.04 21.97
CA PRO A 272 -19.41 2.31 20.58
C PRO A 272 -19.18 3.80 20.29
N SER A 273 -18.13 4.11 19.53
CA SER A 273 -17.94 5.44 18.96
C SER A 273 -18.59 5.49 17.58
N TRP A 274 -19.70 6.19 17.48
CA TRP A 274 -20.49 6.42 16.27
C TRP A 274 -19.82 7.35 15.24
N LEU A 275 -18.74 8.05 15.62
CA LEU A 275 -18.09 9.08 14.79
C LEU A 275 -16.84 8.59 14.05
N HIS A 276 -16.30 7.45 14.46
CA HIS A 276 -15.23 6.77 13.73
C HIS A 276 -15.58 5.29 13.73
N PRO A 277 -15.78 4.64 12.57
CA PRO A 277 -15.71 3.19 12.57
C PRO A 277 -14.34 2.86 13.16
N VAL A 278 -14.34 2.24 14.34
CA VAL A 278 -13.14 1.59 14.85
C VAL A 278 -12.77 0.63 13.73
N ARG A 279 -11.73 0.97 12.96
CA ARG A 279 -11.00 -0.07 12.25
C ARG A 279 -10.54 -0.98 13.37
N GLN A 280 -11.31 -2.03 13.63
CA GLN A 280 -10.76 -3.23 14.22
C GLN A 280 -9.52 -3.49 13.38
N ALA A 281 -8.34 -3.25 13.97
CA ALA A 281 -7.14 -3.89 13.48
C ALA A 281 -7.55 -5.35 13.26
N ALA A 282 -7.44 -5.80 12.02
CA ALA A 282 -8.11 -6.97 11.51
C ALA A 282 -7.89 -8.15 12.47
N ASN A 283 -8.92 -8.48 13.25
CA ASN A 283 -9.08 -9.77 13.91
C ASN A 283 -9.50 -10.78 12.83
N GLU A 284 -8.73 -10.89 11.75
CA GLU A 284 -8.76 -12.08 10.90
C GLU A 284 -7.70 -13.03 11.46
N PRO A 285 -8.01 -14.33 11.65
CA PRO A 285 -7.01 -15.30 12.06
C PRO A 285 -5.82 -15.21 11.11
N THR A 286 -4.65 -14.88 11.65
CA THR A 286 -3.41 -14.64 10.90
C THR A 286 -2.73 -15.91 10.39
N HIS A 287 -3.47 -17.03 10.37
CA HIS A 287 -3.02 -18.28 9.77
C HIS A 287 -3.95 -18.65 8.63
N PHE A 288 -3.42 -18.56 7.42
CA PHE A 288 -4.07 -18.96 6.21
C PHE A 288 -3.35 -20.21 5.68
N GLU A 289 -3.90 -21.40 5.91
CA GLU A 289 -3.52 -22.60 5.18
C GLU A 289 -4.32 -22.63 3.87
N PRO A 290 -3.68 -22.45 2.68
CA PRO A 290 -4.38 -22.71 1.45
C PRO A 290 -4.56 -24.21 1.28
N ALA A 291 -5.81 -24.65 1.22
CA ALA A 291 -6.14 -25.72 0.29
C ALA A 291 -5.61 -25.32 -1.09
N ALA A 292 -5.09 -26.28 -1.87
CA ALA A 292 -4.49 -26.03 -3.19
C ALA A 292 -5.39 -25.16 -4.10
N ASP A 293 -6.70 -25.26 -3.91
CA ASP A 293 -7.74 -24.61 -4.70
C ASP A 293 -8.11 -23.19 -4.20
N TYR A 294 -7.70 -22.81 -2.99
CA TYR A 294 -8.01 -21.48 -2.44
C TYR A 294 -7.32 -20.36 -3.22
N LEU A 295 -6.09 -20.61 -3.70
CA LEU A 295 -5.38 -19.63 -4.51
C LEU A 295 -6.13 -19.33 -5.81
N GLU A 296 -6.77 -20.32 -6.42
CA GLU A 296 -7.57 -20.14 -7.63
C GLU A 296 -8.89 -19.42 -7.32
N GLU A 297 -9.59 -19.80 -6.26
CA GLU A 297 -10.84 -19.16 -5.84
C GLU A 297 -10.65 -17.66 -5.52
N LEU A 298 -9.53 -17.32 -4.92
CA LEU A 298 -9.18 -15.95 -4.53
C LEU A 298 -8.73 -15.09 -5.73
N ILE A 299 -8.00 -15.68 -6.68
CA ILE A 299 -7.64 -15.03 -7.96
C ILE A 299 -8.90 -14.77 -8.77
N GLU A 300 -9.84 -15.71 -8.80
CA GLU A 300 -11.15 -15.48 -9.42
C GLU A 300 -11.92 -14.36 -8.73
N GLU A 301 -11.89 -14.28 -7.40
CA GLU A 301 -12.57 -13.21 -6.67
C GLU A 301 -11.99 -11.83 -7.00
N ASP A 302 -10.67 -11.69 -7.05
CA ASP A 302 -10.02 -10.42 -7.35
C ASP A 302 -10.20 -10.02 -8.83
N HIS A 303 -10.18 -11.00 -9.74
CA HIS A 303 -10.51 -10.78 -11.14
C HIS A 303 -11.98 -10.34 -11.32
N ARG A 304 -12.93 -10.93 -10.57
CA ARG A 304 -14.34 -10.47 -10.55
C ARG A 304 -14.46 -9.05 -10.03
N ARG A 305 -13.71 -8.66 -9.00
CA ARG A 305 -13.71 -7.28 -8.44
C ARG A 305 -13.11 -6.27 -9.43
N ALA A 306 -12.02 -6.62 -10.11
CA ALA A 306 -11.41 -5.79 -11.15
C ALA A 306 -12.37 -5.56 -12.33
N VAL A 307 -13.05 -6.62 -12.80
CA VAL A 307 -14.06 -6.53 -13.86
C VAL A 307 -15.24 -5.64 -13.44
N ARG A 308 -15.75 -5.78 -12.20
CA ARG A 308 -16.85 -4.92 -11.70
C ARG A 308 -16.45 -3.45 -11.65
N ARG A 309 -15.22 -3.13 -11.21
CA ARG A 309 -14.70 -1.76 -11.24
C ARG A 309 -14.63 -1.23 -12.67
N ARG A 310 -14.11 -2.02 -13.61
CA ARG A 310 -14.01 -1.62 -15.02
C ARG A 310 -15.38 -1.36 -15.65
N ILE A 311 -16.36 -2.21 -15.37
CA ILE A 311 -17.76 -2.01 -15.79
C ILE A 311 -18.34 -0.74 -15.17
N GLY A 312 -18.12 -0.51 -13.87
CA GLY A 312 -18.58 0.71 -13.19
C GLY A 312 -18.02 2.00 -13.82
N TRP A 313 -16.72 2.01 -14.14
CA TRP A 313 -16.08 3.14 -14.84
C TRP A 313 -16.65 3.36 -16.25
N ILE A 314 -16.84 2.29 -17.04
CA ILE A 314 -17.43 2.38 -18.38
C ILE A 314 -18.86 2.91 -18.31
N THR A 315 -19.68 2.40 -17.40
CA THR A 315 -21.06 2.87 -17.21
C THR A 315 -21.08 4.35 -16.80
N GLY A 316 -20.20 4.77 -15.89
CA GLY A 316 -20.05 6.17 -15.52
C GLY A 316 -19.69 7.07 -16.71
N LEU A 317 -18.76 6.62 -17.55
CA LEU A 317 -18.37 7.36 -18.76
C LEU A 317 -19.54 7.49 -19.76
N ILE A 318 -20.30 6.41 -19.97
CA ILE A 318 -21.48 6.42 -20.86
C ILE A 318 -22.53 7.43 -20.35
N VAL A 319 -22.78 7.47 -19.04
CA VAL A 319 -23.73 8.42 -18.44
C VAL A 319 -23.27 9.87 -18.67
N VAL A 320 -21.99 10.17 -18.49
CA VAL A 320 -21.45 11.52 -18.75
C VAL A 320 -21.60 11.91 -20.22
N ILE A 321 -21.30 11.00 -21.16
CA ILE A 321 -21.48 11.25 -22.60
C ILE A 321 -22.96 11.49 -22.92
N ALA A 322 -23.87 10.69 -22.35
CA ALA A 322 -25.31 10.87 -22.55
C ALA A 322 -25.82 12.22 -22.02
N LEU A 323 -25.33 12.67 -20.87
CA LEU A 323 -25.66 13.98 -20.31
C LEU A 323 -25.13 15.13 -21.18
N MET A 324 -23.90 15.03 -21.70
CA MET A 324 -23.36 16.02 -22.63
C MET A 324 -24.17 16.07 -23.93
N ALA A 325 -24.53 14.92 -24.49
CA ALA A 325 -25.37 14.84 -25.68
C ALA A 325 -26.76 15.45 -25.45
N ALA A 326 -27.38 15.18 -24.29
CA ALA A 326 -28.66 15.78 -23.91
C ALA A 326 -28.57 17.30 -23.75
N ALA A 327 -27.47 17.81 -23.16
CA ALA A 327 -27.23 19.24 -23.02
C ALA A 327 -27.02 19.94 -24.38
N LEU A 328 -26.23 19.34 -25.27
CA LEU A 328 -26.02 19.84 -26.63
C LEU A 328 -27.32 19.84 -27.44
N PHE A 329 -28.10 18.76 -27.35
CA PHE A 329 -29.40 18.67 -28.00
C PHE A 329 -30.37 19.72 -27.46
N GLY A 330 -30.43 19.91 -26.14
CA GLY A 330 -31.25 20.95 -25.52
C GLY A 330 -30.85 22.36 -25.94
N GLY A 331 -29.54 22.63 -26.04
CA GLY A 331 -29.00 23.89 -26.56
C GLY A 331 -29.41 24.13 -28.01
N TYR A 332 -29.24 23.14 -28.89
CA TYR A 332 -29.66 23.24 -30.29
C TYR A 332 -31.18 23.41 -30.44
N ALA A 333 -31.98 22.63 -29.71
CA ALA A 333 -33.43 22.75 -29.74
C ALA A 333 -33.90 24.16 -29.31
N TRP A 334 -33.22 24.77 -28.33
CA TRP A 334 -33.48 26.15 -27.93
C TRP A 334 -33.14 27.15 -29.03
N THR A 335 -32.02 27.01 -29.75
CA THR A 335 -31.69 27.94 -30.84
C THR A 335 -32.73 27.91 -31.95
N GLN A 336 -33.30 26.75 -32.25
CA GLN A 336 -34.37 26.59 -33.25
C GLN A 336 -35.70 27.28 -32.88
N THR A 337 -35.85 27.80 -31.66
CA THR A 337 -37.01 28.62 -31.28
C THR A 337 -36.85 30.09 -31.65
N ARG A 338 -35.67 30.52 -32.10
CA ARG A 338 -35.35 31.90 -32.46
C ARG A 338 -35.42 32.11 -33.96
N TYR A 339 -35.66 33.35 -34.35
CA TYR A 339 -35.69 33.78 -35.75
C TYR A 339 -34.86 35.04 -35.91
N TYR A 340 -34.35 35.29 -37.10
CA TYR A 340 -33.76 36.59 -37.44
C TYR A 340 -34.01 36.90 -38.91
N VAL A 341 -33.92 38.19 -39.25
CA VAL A 341 -34.05 38.67 -40.63
C VAL A 341 -32.67 39.07 -41.12
N GLY A 342 -32.26 38.55 -42.27
CA GLY A 342 -30.95 38.80 -42.87
C GLY A 342 -30.98 38.66 -44.39
N ILE A 343 -29.81 38.59 -45.00
CA ILE A 343 -29.66 38.48 -46.45
C ILE A 343 -29.46 37.02 -46.83
N ALA A 344 -30.27 36.50 -47.75
CA ALA A 344 -30.09 35.18 -48.33
C ALA A 344 -28.83 35.17 -49.22
N PRO A 345 -27.83 34.31 -48.95
CA PRO A 345 -26.56 34.32 -49.69
C PRO A 345 -26.70 34.02 -51.19
N GLU A 346 -27.71 33.21 -51.56
CA GLU A 346 -27.91 32.78 -52.95
C GLU A 346 -28.77 33.76 -53.77
N SER A 347 -29.79 34.37 -53.16
CA SER A 347 -30.75 35.23 -53.87
C SER A 347 -30.50 36.73 -53.70
N GLY A 348 -29.74 37.14 -52.68
CA GLY A 348 -29.53 38.56 -52.34
C GLY A 348 -30.80 39.27 -51.83
N ASN A 349 -31.83 38.50 -51.49
CA ASN A 349 -33.10 38.99 -50.96
C ASN A 349 -33.06 39.02 -49.43
N VAL A 350 -33.97 39.80 -48.85
CA VAL A 350 -34.31 39.71 -47.43
C VAL A 350 -34.96 38.35 -47.17
N ALA A 351 -34.44 37.59 -46.21
CA ALA A 351 -34.97 36.30 -45.80
C ALA A 351 -35.13 36.21 -44.28
N ILE A 352 -36.11 35.43 -43.85
CA ILE A 352 -36.27 35.04 -42.45
C ILE A 352 -35.51 33.73 -42.26
N PHE A 353 -34.62 33.70 -41.27
CA PHE A 353 -33.88 32.52 -40.85
C PHE A 353 -34.45 32.00 -39.53
N GLN A 354 -34.50 30.67 -39.39
CA GLN A 354 -34.80 30.00 -38.12
C GLN A 354 -33.50 29.51 -37.49
N GLY A 355 -33.25 29.91 -36.25
CA GLY A 355 -31.99 29.67 -35.54
C GLY A 355 -31.36 30.94 -34.98
N ILE A 356 -30.07 30.84 -34.61
CA ILE A 356 -29.23 31.98 -34.24
C ILE A 356 -28.19 32.25 -35.34
N GLN A 357 -27.76 33.51 -35.47
CA GLN A 357 -26.82 33.94 -36.50
C GLN A 357 -25.39 33.38 -36.31
N GLN A 358 -25.02 33.00 -35.08
CA GLN A 358 -23.68 32.48 -34.81
C GLN A 358 -23.54 31.03 -35.27
N ASP A 359 -22.46 30.72 -35.95
CA ASP A 359 -22.09 29.36 -36.33
C ASP A 359 -21.19 28.72 -35.28
N LEU A 360 -21.37 27.42 -35.05
CA LEU A 360 -20.50 26.64 -34.18
C LEU A 360 -19.51 25.84 -35.03
N GLY A 361 -18.41 26.49 -35.43
CA GLY A 361 -17.44 25.89 -36.34
C GLY A 361 -18.07 25.59 -37.70
N PRO A 362 -17.97 24.35 -38.23
CA PRO A 362 -18.54 23.99 -39.54
C PRO A 362 -20.06 23.71 -39.51
N PHE A 363 -20.71 23.82 -38.35
CA PHE A 363 -22.13 23.50 -38.19
C PHE A 363 -22.97 24.78 -38.17
N PRO A 364 -23.76 25.06 -39.22
CA PRO A 364 -24.65 26.21 -39.24
C PRO A 364 -25.76 26.01 -38.19
N LEU A 365 -25.96 27.00 -37.33
CA LEU A 365 -27.02 26.96 -36.30
C LEU A 365 -28.33 27.61 -36.75
N SER A 366 -28.40 28.01 -38.03
CA SER A 366 -29.59 28.54 -38.66
C SER A 366 -29.77 28.05 -40.08
N HIS A 367 -31.01 28.09 -40.56
CA HIS A 367 -31.38 27.80 -41.94
C HIS A 367 -32.43 28.79 -42.42
N VAL A 368 -32.51 28.99 -43.74
CA VAL A 368 -33.52 29.85 -44.36
C VAL A 368 -34.90 29.24 -44.11
N TYR A 369 -35.77 29.98 -43.44
CA TYR A 369 -37.16 29.59 -43.19
C TYR A 369 -38.09 30.10 -44.29
N GLU A 370 -37.93 31.36 -44.70
CA GLU A 370 -38.78 32.02 -45.70
C GLU A 370 -37.99 33.08 -46.48
N ASP A 371 -37.87 32.94 -47.81
CA ASP A 371 -37.36 34.00 -48.70
C ASP A 371 -38.52 34.94 -49.06
N THR A 372 -38.36 36.23 -48.77
CA THR A 372 -39.44 37.21 -48.89
C THR A 372 -39.55 37.80 -50.29
N GLY A 373 -38.56 37.54 -51.16
CA GLY A 373 -38.47 38.09 -52.51
C GLY A 373 -38.15 39.59 -52.59
N ILE A 374 -37.94 40.26 -51.45
CA ILE A 374 -37.60 41.68 -51.37
C ILE A 374 -36.10 41.82 -51.63
N LYS A 375 -35.71 42.50 -52.72
CA LYS A 375 -34.31 42.78 -52.99
C LYS A 375 -33.79 43.80 -51.99
N VAL A 376 -32.62 43.53 -51.40
CA VAL A 376 -32.00 44.45 -50.44
C VAL A 376 -31.70 45.81 -51.10
N SER A 377 -31.38 45.83 -52.40
CA SER A 377 -31.13 47.06 -53.16
C SER A 377 -32.37 47.97 -53.31
N ASP A 378 -33.58 47.44 -53.12
CA ASP A 378 -34.83 48.21 -53.21
C ASP A 378 -35.17 48.92 -51.88
N LEU A 379 -34.39 48.67 -50.82
CA LEU A 379 -34.59 49.29 -49.50
C LEU A 379 -33.80 50.60 -49.36
N PRO A 380 -34.28 51.57 -48.57
CA PRO A 380 -33.48 52.74 -48.18
C PRO A 380 -32.20 52.34 -47.42
N GLN A 381 -31.13 53.13 -47.55
CA GLN A 381 -29.79 52.82 -47.01
C GLN A 381 -29.79 52.45 -45.52
N PHE A 382 -30.63 53.10 -44.70
CA PHE A 382 -30.79 52.77 -43.28
C PHE A 382 -31.27 51.33 -43.05
N TYR A 383 -32.23 50.86 -43.85
CA TYR A 383 -32.77 49.50 -43.76
C TYR A 383 -31.84 48.46 -44.38
N GLN A 384 -31.01 48.85 -45.37
CA GLN A 384 -29.96 47.99 -45.90
C GLN A 384 -28.96 47.63 -44.79
N SER A 385 -28.42 48.63 -44.09
CA SER A 385 -27.49 48.40 -42.97
C SER A 385 -28.14 47.60 -41.83
N ALA A 386 -29.41 47.83 -41.52
CA ALA A 386 -30.12 47.06 -40.48
C ALA A 386 -30.35 45.58 -40.84
N VAL A 387 -30.49 45.26 -42.13
CA VAL A 387 -30.61 43.87 -42.62
C VAL A 387 -29.23 43.22 -42.78
N GLU A 388 -28.20 44.00 -43.15
CA GLU A 388 -26.79 43.56 -43.18
C GLU A 388 -26.27 43.21 -41.78
N GLU A 389 -26.58 44.03 -40.78
CA GLU A 389 -26.26 43.75 -39.37
C GLU A 389 -27.15 42.64 -38.78
N THR A 390 -28.18 42.22 -39.52
CA THR A 390 -29.23 41.27 -39.16
C THR A 390 -30.06 41.69 -37.95
N THR A 391 -31.38 41.58 -38.07
CA THR A 391 -32.29 41.95 -36.98
C THR A 391 -32.83 40.69 -36.29
N SER A 392 -32.46 40.47 -35.03
CA SER A 392 -32.95 39.35 -34.24
C SER A 392 -34.43 39.50 -33.89
N ALA A 393 -35.20 38.41 -34.01
CA ALA A 393 -36.61 38.35 -33.67
C ALA A 393 -36.90 37.18 -32.72
N SER A 394 -37.60 37.46 -31.61
CA SER A 394 -37.89 36.43 -30.61
C SER A 394 -38.93 35.41 -31.04
N THR A 395 -39.72 35.69 -32.08
CA THR A 395 -40.78 34.83 -32.64
C THR A 395 -40.92 35.03 -34.15
N LEU A 396 -41.50 34.06 -34.85
CA LEU A 396 -41.81 34.17 -36.28
C LEU A 396 -42.75 35.35 -36.60
N ALA A 397 -43.72 35.63 -35.72
CA ALA A 397 -44.63 36.77 -35.89
C ALA A 397 -43.88 38.11 -35.84
N ALA A 398 -42.91 38.24 -34.93
CA ALA A 398 -42.05 39.43 -34.87
C ALA A 398 -41.16 39.54 -36.12
N ALA A 399 -40.59 38.42 -36.60
CA ALA A 399 -39.80 38.42 -37.83
C ALA A 399 -40.62 38.87 -39.05
N ARG A 400 -41.85 38.36 -39.19
CA ARG A 400 -42.78 38.77 -40.26
C ARG A 400 -43.19 40.24 -40.15
N ALA A 401 -43.40 40.75 -38.94
CA ALA A 401 -43.70 42.17 -38.73
C ALA A 401 -42.54 43.08 -39.17
N THR A 402 -41.30 42.67 -38.91
CA THR A 402 -40.10 43.35 -39.42
C THR A 402 -40.06 43.33 -40.95
N VAL A 403 -40.32 42.16 -41.56
CA VAL A 403 -40.38 42.03 -43.03
C VAL A 403 -41.47 42.90 -43.65
N GLU A 404 -42.66 42.98 -43.06
CA GLU A 404 -43.74 43.86 -43.57
C GLU A 404 -43.38 45.35 -43.46
N SER A 405 -42.65 45.73 -42.41
CA SER A 405 -42.10 47.08 -42.28
C SER A 405 -41.09 47.39 -43.40
N LEU A 406 -40.22 46.42 -43.71
CA LEU A 406 -39.27 46.52 -44.83
C LEU A 406 -39.98 46.55 -46.18
N ARG A 407 -41.04 45.76 -46.38
CA ARG A 407 -41.87 45.76 -47.60
C ARG A 407 -42.53 47.10 -47.84
N THR A 408 -43.05 47.72 -46.77
CA THR A 408 -43.65 49.06 -46.83
C THR A 408 -42.59 50.11 -47.18
N ALA A 409 -41.39 50.03 -46.60
CA ALA A 409 -40.27 50.92 -46.89
C ALA A 409 -39.71 50.77 -48.33
N ALA A 410 -39.71 49.55 -48.88
CA ALA A 410 -39.36 49.31 -50.28
C ALA A 410 -40.40 49.91 -51.26
N GLY A 411 -41.67 49.98 -50.85
CA GLY A 411 -42.75 50.57 -51.62
C GLY A 411 -42.71 52.11 -51.67
N THR A 412 -42.29 52.77 -50.59
CA THR A 412 -42.19 54.24 -50.50
C THR A 412 -40.94 54.82 -51.15
N GLY A 413 -39.91 54.01 -51.40
CA GLY A 413 -38.70 54.42 -52.14
C GLY A 413 -38.90 54.54 -53.67
N LYS A 414 -40.08 54.20 -54.21
CA LYS A 414 -40.40 54.21 -55.66
C LYS A 414 -41.11 55.49 -56.15
N THR A 415 -41.03 56.59 -55.42
CA THR A 415 -41.48 57.91 -55.93
C THR A 415 -40.30 58.61 -56.62
N PRO A 416 -40.45 59.10 -57.86
CA PRO A 416 -39.35 59.62 -58.69
C PRO A 416 -38.66 60.86 -58.11
#